data_AF-A0A068TVE5-F1
#
_entry.id   AF-A0A068TVE5-F1
#
_cell.length_a   1.000
_cell.length_b   1.000
_cell.length_c   1.000
_cell.angle_alpha   90.00
_cell.angle_beta   90.00
_cell.angle_gamma   90.00
#
_symmetry.space_group_name_H-M   'P 1'
#
loop_
_entity.id
_entity.type
_entity.pdbx_description
1 polymer ?
#
loop_
_entity_poly.entity_id
_entity_poly.type
_entity_poly.pdbx_seq_one_letter_code
_entity_poly.pdbx_strand_id
1 'polypeptide(L)'
;MVNYEEERSKYVNCFASRRDKDELTNIDRWIQFAAAKGVSRLEFNFSDEFVIHPRRQTRHLSEAERCYTSPTPITELMKLGRDLKQLASLRLRSVGLADEHVPCFLHNCPQLEELSIVHAPSLSDVKVVAAKVGHALRLKHLEISECKGLQHLEVVASF
;
A
#
# COMPACT_ATOMS: atom_id res chain seq x y z
N MET A 1 2.98 -31.38 -12.81
CA MET A 1 2.30 -30.98 -11.56
C MET A 1 2.90 -29.67 -11.13
N VAL A 2 2.17 -28.57 -11.28
CA VAL A 2 2.63 -27.24 -10.83
C VAL A 2 2.55 -27.25 -9.30
N ASN A 3 3.66 -26.97 -8.63
CA ASN A 3 3.71 -26.81 -7.18
C ASN A 3 2.93 -25.54 -6.79
N TYR A 4 1.63 -25.68 -6.54
CA TYR A 4 0.75 -24.58 -6.14
C TYR A 4 1.17 -23.86 -4.85
N GLU A 5 2.00 -24.49 -4.01
CA GLU A 5 2.55 -23.87 -2.79
C GLU A 5 3.81 -23.02 -3.05
N GLU A 6 4.54 -23.30 -4.12
CA GLU A 6 5.81 -22.61 -4.45
C GLU A 6 5.55 -21.29 -5.21
N GLU A 7 4.46 -21.20 -5.98
CA GLU A 7 3.97 -19.94 -6.54
C GLU A 7 3.31 -19.04 -5.49
N ARG A 8 2.63 -19.60 -4.48
CA ARG A 8 2.06 -18.83 -3.36
C ARG A 8 3.11 -18.22 -2.43
N SER A 9 4.35 -18.72 -2.48
CA SER A 9 5.48 -18.19 -1.69
C SER A 9 5.99 -16.82 -2.17
N LYS A 10 5.50 -16.31 -3.31
CA LYS A 10 5.92 -15.02 -3.91
C LYS A 10 4.97 -13.86 -3.64
N TYR A 11 3.79 -14.14 -3.09
CA TYR A 11 2.68 -13.20 -3.05
C TYR A 11 2.01 -13.23 -1.67
N VAL A 12 1.94 -12.08 -1.02
CA VAL A 12 1.13 -11.91 0.19
C VAL A 12 0.04 -10.88 -0.12
N ASN A 13 -1.20 -11.35 -0.17
CA ASN A 13 -2.38 -10.50 -0.24
C ASN A 13 -2.97 -10.41 1.17
N CYS A 14 -2.88 -9.23 1.76
CA CYS A 14 -3.52 -8.91 3.02
C CYS A 14 -4.91 -8.36 2.73
N PHE A 15 -5.91 -9.22 2.93
CA PHE A 15 -7.32 -8.81 3.03
C PHE A 15 -7.61 -8.61 4.51
N ALA A 16 -7.87 -7.38 4.91
CA ALA A 16 -8.25 -7.07 6.28
C ALA A 16 -9.63 -6.40 6.25
N SER A 17 -10.52 -6.91 7.09
CA SER A 17 -11.88 -6.40 7.21
C SER A 17 -11.88 -5.22 8.18
N ARG A 18 -12.76 -4.24 7.95
CA ARG A 18 -12.74 -2.96 8.69
C ARG A 18 -13.07 -3.08 10.19
N ARG A 19 -13.28 -4.29 10.76
CA ARG A 19 -14.07 -4.46 11.98
C ARG A 19 -13.40 -4.91 13.26
N ASP A 20 -12.13 -5.25 13.33
CA ASP A 20 -11.54 -5.62 14.62
C ASP A 20 -10.21 -4.94 14.94
N LYS A 21 -10.12 -4.41 16.18
CA LYS A 21 -8.86 -3.92 16.76
C LYS A 21 -7.82 -5.03 16.86
N ASP A 22 -8.22 -6.29 16.88
CA ASP A 22 -7.32 -7.44 16.85
C ASP A 22 -6.70 -7.68 15.46
N GLU A 23 -7.33 -7.18 14.39
CA GLU A 23 -6.77 -7.23 13.03
C GLU A 23 -5.55 -6.30 12.86
N LEU A 24 -5.43 -5.23 13.67
CA LEU A 24 -4.28 -4.33 13.67
C LEU A 24 -2.96 -5.05 13.98
N THR A 25 -2.97 -5.84 15.05
CA THR A 25 -1.84 -6.70 15.43
C THR A 25 -1.55 -7.78 14.40
N ASN A 26 -2.52 -8.13 13.55
CA ASN A 26 -2.28 -9.06 12.46
C ASN A 26 -1.55 -8.37 11.30
N ILE A 27 -1.87 -7.12 10.96
CA ILE A 27 -1.21 -6.43 9.83
C ILE A 27 0.30 -6.27 10.06
N ASP A 28 0.71 -5.88 11.26
CA ASP A 28 2.14 -5.75 11.59
C ASP A 28 2.85 -7.12 11.48
N ARG A 29 2.18 -8.19 11.90
CA ARG A 29 2.68 -9.57 11.72
C ARG A 29 2.74 -9.97 10.24
N TRP A 30 1.79 -9.53 9.43
CA TRP A 30 1.80 -9.78 7.98
C TRP A 30 2.95 -9.05 7.30
N ILE A 31 3.26 -7.81 7.68
CA ILE A 31 4.42 -7.06 7.17
C ILE A 31 5.72 -7.75 7.59
N GLN A 32 5.83 -8.14 8.86
CA GLN A 32 6.99 -8.89 9.36
C GLN A 32 7.16 -10.23 8.64
N PHE A 33 6.05 -10.95 8.40
CA PHE A 33 6.06 -12.19 7.64
C PHE A 33 6.50 -11.97 6.19
N ALA A 34 5.96 -10.95 5.52
CA ALA A 34 6.33 -10.58 4.16
C ALA A 34 7.83 -10.24 4.05
N ALA A 35 8.35 -9.47 5.01
CA ALA A 35 9.77 -9.15 5.11
C ALA A 35 10.62 -10.42 5.33
N ALA A 36 10.24 -11.26 6.30
CA ALA A 36 10.96 -12.51 6.59
C ALA A 36 10.95 -13.50 5.41
N LYS A 37 9.91 -13.47 4.58
CA LYS A 37 9.79 -14.30 3.38
C LYS A 37 10.41 -13.68 2.13
N GLY A 38 10.82 -12.41 2.17
CA GLY A 38 11.40 -11.72 1.01
C GLY A 38 10.43 -11.66 -0.17
N VAL A 39 9.16 -11.39 0.09
CA VAL A 39 8.12 -11.39 -0.95
C VAL A 39 8.39 -10.33 -2.02
N SER A 40 8.01 -10.61 -3.26
CA SER A 40 8.16 -9.67 -4.37
C SER A 40 6.89 -8.84 -4.62
N ARG A 41 5.74 -9.26 -4.08
CA ARG A 41 4.49 -8.51 -4.17
C ARG A 41 3.76 -8.50 -2.84
N LEU A 42 3.32 -7.29 -2.46
CA LEU A 42 2.54 -7.04 -1.27
C LEU A 42 1.30 -6.22 -1.65
N GLU A 43 0.12 -6.76 -1.35
CA GLU A 43 -1.15 -6.09 -1.58
C GLU A 43 -1.90 -5.91 -0.25
N PHE A 44 -2.23 -4.68 0.07
CA PHE A 44 -3.14 -4.33 1.15
C PHE A 44 -4.46 -3.86 0.56
N ASN A 45 -5.52 -4.60 0.86
CA ASN A 45 -6.86 -4.23 0.47
C ASN A 45 -7.75 -4.13 1.71
N PHE A 46 -8.09 -2.88 2.06
CA PHE A 46 -9.01 -2.54 3.14
C PHE A 46 -10.32 -1.97 2.61
N SER A 47 -10.60 -2.11 1.31
CA SER A 47 -11.96 -1.82 0.85
C SER A 47 -12.86 -2.79 1.60
N ASP A 48 -13.82 -2.27 2.36
CA ASP A 48 -15.00 -3.06 2.72
C ASP A 48 -15.45 -3.66 1.38
N GLU A 49 -15.36 -4.99 1.22
CA GLU A 49 -16.16 -5.65 0.21
C GLU A 49 -17.58 -5.22 0.57
N PHE A 50 -18.10 -4.23 -0.16
CA PHE A 50 -19.51 -3.92 -0.14
C PHE A 50 -20.18 -5.16 -0.72
N VAL A 51 -20.37 -6.19 0.12
CA VAL A 51 -21.56 -7.00 0.05
C VAL A 51 -22.68 -5.98 0.20
N ILE A 52 -23.20 -5.57 -0.96
CA ILE A 52 -24.37 -4.73 -1.14
C ILE A 52 -25.42 -5.25 -0.17
N HIS A 53 -25.49 -4.68 1.02
CA HIS A 53 -26.56 -4.92 1.97
C HIS A 53 -27.50 -3.73 1.79
N PRO A 54 -28.57 -3.86 0.98
CA PRO A 54 -29.46 -2.75 0.62
C PRO A 54 -30.28 -2.21 1.82
N ARG A 55 -29.96 -2.61 3.04
CA ARG A 55 -30.70 -2.26 4.27
C ARG A 55 -29.89 -1.47 5.29
N ARG A 56 -28.62 -1.18 5.04
CA ARG A 56 -27.86 -0.28 5.90
C ARG A 56 -27.59 0.99 5.11
N GLN A 57 -28.52 1.93 5.22
CA GLN A 57 -28.20 3.36 5.14
C GLN A 57 -27.02 3.55 6.10
N THR A 58 -25.81 3.51 5.54
CA THR A 58 -24.61 3.86 6.28
C THR A 58 -24.83 5.30 6.68
N ARG A 59 -24.89 5.55 7.99
CA ARG A 59 -24.69 6.90 8.55
C ARG A 59 -23.60 7.59 7.73
N HIS A 60 -23.80 8.86 7.38
CA HIS A 60 -22.89 9.70 6.60
C HIS A 60 -21.47 9.68 7.17
N LEU A 61 -20.73 8.59 6.94
CA LEU A 61 -19.32 8.51 7.23
C LEU A 61 -18.64 9.25 6.09
N SER A 62 -17.87 10.26 6.45
CA SER A 62 -16.94 10.96 5.57
C SER A 62 -16.06 9.94 4.84
N GLU A 63 -15.56 10.33 3.68
CA GLU A 63 -14.66 9.46 2.89
C GLU A 63 -13.38 9.11 3.64
N ALA A 64 -12.89 10.01 4.49
CA ALA A 64 -11.79 9.72 5.41
C ALA A 64 -12.15 8.54 6.33
N GLU A 65 -13.37 8.48 6.86
CA GLU A 65 -13.80 7.37 7.71
C GLU A 65 -13.90 6.06 6.94
N ARG A 66 -14.18 6.07 5.63
CA ARG A 66 -14.24 4.87 4.77
C ARG A 66 -12.87 4.20 4.56
N CYS A 67 -11.78 4.94 4.71
CA CYS A 67 -10.44 4.40 4.64
C CYS A 67 -9.94 3.95 6.02
N TYR A 68 -8.92 3.10 6.00
CA TYR A 68 -8.20 2.74 7.21
C TYR A 68 -7.36 3.93 7.69
N THR A 69 -7.88 4.71 8.65
CA THR A 69 -7.25 5.96 9.10
C THR A 69 -6.14 5.78 10.15
N SER A 70 -5.91 4.56 10.67
CA SER A 70 -4.81 4.34 11.61
C SER A 70 -3.48 4.26 10.87
N PRO A 71 -2.48 5.10 11.21
CA PRO A 71 -1.16 5.09 10.57
C PRO A 71 -0.33 3.82 10.83
N THR A 72 -0.75 2.95 11.75
CA THR A 72 0.07 1.87 12.31
C THR A 72 0.65 0.91 11.25
N PRO A 73 -0.14 0.33 10.31
CA PRO A 73 0.40 -0.55 9.27
C PRO A 73 1.46 0.11 8.38
N ILE A 74 1.18 1.34 7.97
CA ILE A 74 2.05 2.06 7.05
C ILE A 74 3.33 2.50 7.75
N THR A 75 3.22 2.84 9.04
CA THR A 75 4.39 3.17 9.86
C THR A 75 5.31 1.98 10.05
N GLU A 76 4.76 0.78 10.29
CA GLU A 76 5.56 -0.45 10.35
C GLU A 76 6.15 -0.84 9.00
N LEU A 77 5.40 -0.68 7.90
CA LEU A 77 5.94 -0.87 6.56
C LEU A 77 7.09 0.09 6.26
N MET A 78 7.01 1.34 6.73
CA MET A 78 8.11 2.30 6.62
C MET A 78 9.33 1.91 7.45
N LYS A 79 9.15 1.37 8.66
CA LYS A 79 10.25 0.88 9.50
C LYS A 79 10.94 -0.35 8.91
N LEU A 80 10.15 -1.31 8.45
CA LEU A 80 10.60 -2.59 7.89
C LEU A 80 10.94 -2.51 6.41
N GLY A 81 10.75 -1.37 5.76
CA GLY A 81 10.99 -1.21 4.33
C GLY A 81 12.42 -1.57 3.92
N ARG A 82 13.40 -1.38 4.82
CA ARG A 82 14.79 -1.84 4.64
C ARG A 82 14.94 -3.36 4.47
N ASP A 83 13.98 -4.13 4.98
CA ASP A 83 13.92 -5.59 4.91
C ASP A 83 13.07 -6.08 3.72
N LEU A 84 12.30 -5.18 3.09
CA LEU A 84 11.50 -5.45 1.88
C LEU A 84 12.29 -5.20 0.58
N LYS A 85 13.59 -5.52 0.55
CA LYS A 85 14.47 -5.23 -0.60
C LYS A 85 14.07 -5.94 -1.90
N GLN A 86 13.33 -7.03 -1.81
CA GLN A 86 12.87 -7.82 -2.96
C GLN A 86 11.51 -7.35 -3.49
N LEU A 87 10.86 -6.39 -2.81
CA LEU A 87 9.53 -5.95 -3.16
C LEU A 87 9.56 -5.21 -4.51
N ALA A 88 8.91 -5.82 -5.49
CA ALA A 88 8.77 -5.33 -6.85
C ALA A 88 7.38 -4.75 -7.11
N SER A 89 6.37 -5.11 -6.32
CA SER A 89 5.01 -4.59 -6.47
C SER A 89 4.38 -4.30 -5.11
N LEU A 90 3.92 -3.06 -4.93
CA LEU A 90 3.19 -2.59 -3.75
C LEU A 90 1.82 -2.06 -4.21
N ARG A 91 0.76 -2.68 -3.70
CA ARG A 91 -0.62 -2.26 -3.98
C ARG A 91 -1.34 -1.91 -2.69
N LEU A 92 -1.92 -0.72 -2.64
CA LEU A 92 -2.56 -0.16 -1.45
C LEU A 92 -3.96 0.30 -1.84
N ARG A 93 -5.00 -0.34 -1.29
CA ARG A 93 -6.40 0.02 -1.53
C ARG A 93 -7.12 0.38 -0.24
N SER A 94 -7.79 1.54 -0.22
CA SER A 94 -8.55 2.07 0.92
C SER A 94 -7.71 2.28 2.18
N VAL A 95 -6.46 2.72 2.01
CA VAL A 95 -5.49 2.96 3.07
C VAL A 95 -5.37 4.46 3.37
N GLY A 96 -5.27 4.84 4.65
CA GLY A 96 -4.90 6.18 5.07
C GLY A 96 -3.42 6.44 4.80
N LEU A 97 -3.12 7.26 3.79
CA LEU A 97 -1.77 7.67 3.42
C LEU A 97 -1.62 9.18 3.59
N ALA A 98 -0.47 9.59 4.13
CA ALA A 98 0.05 10.95 4.04
C ALA A 98 0.99 11.05 2.84
N ASP A 99 1.14 12.26 2.30
CA ASP A 99 1.95 12.55 1.12
C ASP A 99 3.41 12.09 1.27
N GLU A 100 3.96 12.19 2.48
CA GLU A 100 5.32 11.76 2.83
C GLU A 100 5.55 10.25 2.72
N HIS A 101 4.49 9.43 2.76
CA HIS A 101 4.62 7.97 2.68
C HIS A 101 5.03 7.50 1.28
N VAL A 102 4.60 8.21 0.22
CA VAL A 102 4.89 7.79 -1.17
C VAL A 102 6.39 7.83 -1.47
N PRO A 103 7.13 8.92 -1.21
CA PRO A 103 8.59 8.92 -1.33
C PRO A 103 9.28 7.87 -0.44
N CYS A 104 8.73 7.61 0.75
CA CYS A 104 9.29 6.59 1.66
C CYS A 104 9.24 5.18 1.07
N PHE A 105 8.15 4.81 0.37
CA PHE A 105 8.09 3.51 -0.30
C PHE A 105 9.16 3.37 -1.39
N LEU A 106 9.36 4.43 -2.18
CA LEU A 106 10.36 4.48 -3.24
C LEU A 106 11.80 4.47 -2.68
N HIS A 107 12.01 5.08 -1.51
CA HIS A 107 13.30 5.04 -0.82
C HIS A 107 13.62 3.65 -0.26
N ASN A 108 12.64 3.04 0.41
CA ASN A 108 12.85 1.81 1.16
C ASN A 108 12.80 0.56 0.28
N CYS A 109 12.09 0.59 -0.85
CA CYS A 109 11.93 -0.55 -1.75
C CYS A 109 12.68 -0.30 -3.07
N PRO A 110 14.02 -0.53 -3.13
CA PRO A 110 14.84 -0.16 -4.29
C PRO A 110 14.56 -0.98 -5.55
N GLN A 111 13.83 -2.10 -5.42
CA GLN A 111 13.43 -2.96 -6.54
C GLN A 111 11.99 -2.68 -6.99
N LEU A 112 11.31 -1.68 -6.44
CA LEU A 112 9.89 -1.44 -6.69
C LEU A 112 9.67 -1.05 -8.17
N GLU A 113 8.93 -1.90 -8.88
CA GLU A 113 8.58 -1.73 -10.29
C GLU A 113 7.10 -1.34 -10.47
N GLU A 114 6.26 -1.61 -9.47
CA GLU A 114 4.83 -1.31 -9.49
C GLU A 114 4.40 -0.67 -8.16
N LEU A 115 3.79 0.52 -8.24
CA LEU A 115 3.13 1.18 -7.13
C LEU A 115 1.69 1.48 -7.54
N SER A 116 0.73 0.89 -6.84
CA SER A 116 -0.70 1.16 -7.01
C SER A 116 -1.28 1.68 -5.71
N ILE A 117 -1.89 2.85 -5.77
CA ILE A 117 -2.59 3.50 -4.67
C ILE A 117 -4.00 3.81 -5.12
N VAL A 118 -4.96 3.12 -4.52
CA VAL A 118 -6.37 3.23 -4.85
C VAL A 118 -7.15 3.66 -3.62
N HIS A 119 -8.00 4.67 -3.78
CA HIS A 119 -8.86 5.16 -2.70
C HIS A 119 -8.08 5.63 -1.46
N ALA A 120 -7.20 6.62 -1.64
CA ALA A 120 -6.48 7.30 -0.57
C ALA A 120 -6.91 8.79 -0.50
N PRO A 121 -8.00 9.13 0.22
CA PRO A 121 -8.61 10.46 0.19
C PRO A 121 -7.76 11.55 0.85
N SER A 122 -6.80 11.16 1.69
CA SER A 122 -5.90 12.09 2.39
C SER A 122 -4.67 12.50 1.56
N LEU A 123 -4.42 11.85 0.42
CA LEU A 123 -3.32 12.26 -0.46
C LEU A 123 -3.69 13.53 -1.20
N SER A 124 -2.78 14.52 -1.18
CA SER A 124 -3.02 15.84 -1.75
C SER A 124 -1.88 16.33 -2.64
N ASP A 125 -0.62 16.19 -2.22
CA ASP A 125 0.58 16.55 -2.97
C ASP A 125 1.52 15.35 -3.07
N VAL A 126 1.34 14.54 -4.12
CA VAL A 126 2.10 13.29 -4.30
C VAL A 126 3.36 13.54 -5.12
N LYS A 127 4.50 13.13 -4.58
CA LYS A 127 5.80 13.21 -5.25
C LYS A 127 6.39 11.82 -5.49
N VAL A 128 6.50 11.46 -6.77
CA VAL A 128 7.15 10.23 -7.25
C VAL A 128 8.50 10.62 -7.82
N VAL A 129 9.46 10.79 -6.92
CA VAL A 129 10.82 11.22 -7.25
C VAL A 129 11.84 10.21 -6.70
N ALA A 130 12.97 10.10 -7.38
CA ALA A 130 14.07 9.29 -6.88
C ALA A 130 14.54 9.83 -5.53
N ALA A 131 14.47 9.00 -4.49
CA ALA A 131 14.78 9.42 -3.13
C ALA A 131 16.27 9.77 -2.90
N LYS A 132 17.15 9.41 -3.83
CA LYS A 132 18.59 9.66 -3.72
C LYS A 132 19.16 10.05 -5.07
N VAL A 133 19.95 11.12 -5.09
CA VAL A 133 20.71 11.55 -6.27
C VAL A 133 21.58 10.38 -6.76
N GLY A 134 21.44 10.01 -8.03
CA GLY A 134 22.15 8.89 -8.64
C GLY A 134 21.49 7.51 -8.46
N HIS A 135 20.30 7.41 -7.85
CA HIS A 135 19.46 6.22 -7.95
C HIS A 135 18.34 6.45 -8.96
N ALA A 136 18.28 5.61 -10.00
CA ALA A 136 17.15 5.61 -10.90
C ALA A 136 15.95 4.91 -10.25
N LEU A 137 14.76 5.49 -10.42
CA LEU A 137 13.51 4.81 -10.12
C LEU A 137 13.37 3.60 -11.04
N ARG A 138 13.10 2.42 -10.46
CA ARG A 138 12.80 1.19 -11.23
C ARG A 138 11.32 1.05 -11.56
N LEU A 139 10.53 2.06 -11.22
CA LEU A 139 9.09 2.07 -11.35
C LEU A 139 8.70 2.01 -12.84
N LYS A 140 7.99 0.94 -13.22
CA LYS A 140 7.43 0.71 -14.55
C LYS A 140 5.93 0.99 -14.60
N HIS A 141 5.26 0.85 -13.47
CA HIS A 141 3.81 1.03 -13.34
C HIS A 141 3.51 1.91 -12.12
N LEU A 142 2.81 3.02 -12.36
CA LEU A 142 2.27 3.90 -11.33
C LEU A 142 0.75 3.99 -11.53
N GLU A 143 -0.01 3.62 -10.52
CA GLU A 143 -1.45 3.84 -10.46
C GLU A 143 -1.76 4.70 -9.24
N ILE A 144 -2.46 5.80 -9.48
CA ILE A 144 -3.10 6.60 -8.44
C ILE A 144 -4.54 6.82 -8.88
N SER A 145 -5.48 6.11 -8.26
CA SER A 145 -6.89 6.10 -8.66
C SER A 145 -7.81 6.34 -7.47
N GLU A 146 -8.97 6.94 -7.72
CA GLU A 146 -10.00 7.21 -6.70
C GLU A 146 -9.50 8.02 -5.47
N CYS A 147 -8.42 8.80 -5.63
CA CYS A 147 -7.84 9.66 -4.59
C CYS A 147 -8.42 11.08 -4.70
N LYS A 148 -9.58 11.31 -4.07
CA LYS A 148 -10.36 12.55 -4.22
C LYS A 148 -9.68 13.82 -3.70
N GLY A 149 -8.75 13.69 -2.75
CA GLY A 149 -7.98 14.80 -2.20
C GLY A 149 -6.81 15.25 -3.08
N LEU A 150 -6.47 14.50 -4.13
CA LEU A 150 -5.27 14.74 -4.92
C LEU A 150 -5.37 16.05 -5.70
N GLN A 151 -4.48 17.00 -5.40
CA GLN A 151 -4.39 18.29 -6.06
C GLN A 151 -3.14 18.38 -6.95
N HIS A 152 -2.04 17.79 -6.49
CA HIS A 152 -0.75 17.85 -7.16
C HIS A 152 -0.14 16.46 -7.27
N LEU A 153 0.41 16.16 -8.45
CA LEU A 153 1.17 14.95 -8.73
C LEU A 153 2.44 15.33 -9.50
N GLU A 154 3.59 15.13 -8.87
CA GLU A 154 4.90 15.33 -9.47
C GLU A 154 5.54 13.96 -9.73
N VAL A 155 6.03 13.74 -10.95
CA VAL A 155 6.74 12.51 -11.33
C VAL A 155 8.08 12.90 -11.98
N VAL A 156 9.18 12.50 -11.35
CA VAL A 156 10.54 12.76 -11.85
C VAL A 156 11.26 11.44 -12.05
N ALA A 157 11.44 11.07 -13.32
CA ALA A 157 12.29 9.96 -13.72
C ALA A 157 13.63 10.55 -14.22
N SER A 158 14.73 10.21 -13.54
CA SER A 158 16.08 10.55 -13.99
C SER A 158 16.63 9.41 -14.85
N PHE A 159 17.09 9.73 -16.05
CA PHE A 159 17.76 8.80 -16.98
C PHE A 159 19.27 8.81 -16.77
#